data_AF-A0A7W1TTS9-F1
#
_entry.id   AF-A0A7W1TTS9-F1
#
_cell.length_a   1.000
_cell.length_b   1.000
_cell.length_c   1.000
_cell.angle_alpha   90.00
_cell.angle_beta   90.00
_cell.angle_gamma   90.00
#
_symmetry.space_group_name_H-M   'P 1'
#
loop_
_entity.id
_entity.type
_entity.pdbx_description
1 polymer ?
#
loop_
_entity_poly.entity_id
_entity_poly.type
_entity_poly.pdbx_seq_one_letter_code
_entity_poly.pdbx_strand_id
1 'polypeptide(L)'
;MHATLFRAALAAVVLSTGVSAGASAQTATADALIQRNLAARGGVDRMKAITTMRHTRTVGTPFSNVKVVLIRQRPNLLRVEQTPSGRPTTARIVTPDGSWDETPQGWKARSATNLAEGLDVEADFDGLLVDYQAKGHRAEYVGLDKIGGKPAHHLKLTLKSGAERHVYLDPVTFLERRHTGSLRTPTDAAVPFIMDFSDWREVNGVLFPFAMDEDREAMGQTYAIYVESIEVNVPVDAAGFAAPLVK
;
A
#
# COMPACT_ATOMS: atom_id res chain seq x y z
N MET A 1 -61.00 -27.61 35.97
CA MET A 1 -61.56 -27.12 34.68
C MET A 1 -61.83 -25.63 34.82
N HIS A 2 -61.24 -24.82 33.92
CA HIS A 2 -61.49 -23.39 33.64
C HIS A 2 -61.19 -22.38 34.78
N ALA A 3 -60.57 -21.22 34.56
CA ALA A 3 -59.90 -20.59 33.43
C ALA A 3 -59.14 -19.38 34.00
N THR A 4 -57.90 -19.11 33.57
CA THR A 4 -57.18 -17.88 33.95
C THR A 4 -56.81 -17.13 32.68
N LEU A 5 -57.46 -15.99 32.47
CA LEU A 5 -57.21 -15.03 31.41
C LEU A 5 -55.94 -14.23 31.73
N PHE A 6 -54.91 -14.32 30.89
CA PHE A 6 -53.81 -13.36 30.89
C PHE A 6 -53.95 -12.44 29.68
N ARG A 7 -54.13 -11.15 29.96
CA ARG A 7 -54.18 -10.06 28.97
C ARG A 7 -52.79 -9.85 28.39
N ALA A 8 -52.68 -9.99 27.07
CA ALA A 8 -51.49 -9.60 26.31
C ALA A 8 -51.42 -8.07 26.21
N ALA A 9 -50.34 -7.47 26.68
CA ALA A 9 -49.98 -6.09 26.40
C ALA A 9 -48.95 -6.09 25.25
N LEU A 10 -49.36 -5.62 24.09
CA LEU A 10 -48.51 -5.48 22.90
C LEU A 10 -47.74 -4.15 23.03
N ALA A 11 -46.49 -4.20 23.46
CA ALA A 11 -45.58 -3.05 23.40
C ALA A 11 -44.96 -2.98 22.00
N ALA A 12 -45.34 -1.96 21.23
CA ALA A 12 -44.74 -1.66 19.93
C ALA A 12 -43.30 -1.15 20.14
N VAL A 13 -42.31 -1.97 19.79
CA VAL A 13 -40.92 -1.53 19.68
C VAL A 13 -40.75 -0.83 18.34
N VAL A 14 -40.61 0.51 18.38
CA VAL A 14 -40.15 1.29 17.22
C VAL A 14 -38.64 1.06 17.11
N LEU A 15 -38.21 0.20 16.18
CA LEU A 15 -36.80 0.13 15.78
C LEU A 15 -36.46 1.41 15.01
N SER A 16 -35.74 2.32 15.67
CA SER A 16 -35.08 3.44 15.02
C SER A 16 -33.94 2.93 14.13
N THR A 17 -34.21 2.80 12.82
CA THR A 17 -33.21 2.57 11.77
C THR A 17 -32.41 3.87 11.52
N GLY A 18 -31.62 4.26 12.51
CA GLY A 18 -30.82 5.49 12.50
C GLY A 18 -29.34 5.28 12.20
N VAL A 19 -28.97 4.41 11.26
CA VAL A 19 -27.56 4.20 10.88
C VAL A 19 -27.46 4.04 9.37
N SER A 20 -27.07 5.09 8.62
CA SER A 20 -26.45 4.95 7.27
C SER A 20 -26.11 6.25 6.53
N ALA A 21 -26.68 7.41 6.88
CA ALA A 21 -26.43 8.64 6.10
C ALA A 21 -24.97 9.15 6.20
N GLY A 22 -24.33 9.06 7.37
CA GLY A 22 -22.96 9.54 7.59
C GLY A 22 -21.89 8.72 6.86
N ALA A 23 -21.99 7.39 6.90
CA ALA A 23 -21.02 6.50 6.25
C ALA A 23 -21.06 6.61 4.71
N SER A 24 -22.27 6.80 4.15
CA SER A 24 -22.43 7.02 2.71
C SER A 24 -21.79 8.33 2.25
N ALA A 25 -21.90 9.41 3.03
CA ALA A 25 -21.31 10.70 2.70
C ALA A 25 -19.77 10.67 2.80
N GLN A 26 -19.22 9.97 3.80
CA GLN A 26 -17.77 9.78 3.95
C GLN A 26 -17.18 8.99 2.79
N THR A 27 -17.87 7.94 2.35
CA THR A 27 -17.45 7.12 1.18
C THR A 27 -17.46 7.96 -0.10
N ALA A 28 -18.56 8.69 -0.36
CA ALA A 28 -18.65 9.56 -1.54
C ALA A 28 -17.58 10.67 -1.56
N THR A 29 -17.22 11.19 -0.39
CA THR A 29 -16.15 12.19 -0.26
C THR A 29 -14.78 11.56 -0.50
N ALA A 30 -14.53 10.35 0.02
CA ALA A 30 -13.31 9.60 -0.25
C ALA A 30 -13.15 9.32 -1.75
N ASP A 31 -14.21 8.86 -2.41
CA ASP A 31 -14.24 8.63 -3.87
C ASP A 31 -13.84 9.89 -4.64
N ALA A 32 -14.44 11.04 -4.32
CA ALA A 32 -14.12 12.30 -4.98
C ALA A 32 -12.65 12.71 -4.78
N LEU A 33 -12.09 12.53 -3.58
CA LEU A 33 -10.69 12.83 -3.29
C LEU A 33 -9.73 11.87 -3.99
N ILE A 34 -10.05 10.58 -4.03
CA ILE A 34 -9.29 9.57 -4.77
C ILE A 34 -9.27 9.91 -6.25
N GLN A 35 -10.41 10.25 -6.86
CA GLN A 35 -10.45 10.64 -8.27
C GLN A 35 -9.59 11.88 -8.57
N ARG A 36 -9.57 12.87 -7.65
CA ARG A 36 -8.69 14.04 -7.78
C ARG A 36 -7.21 13.67 -7.68
N ASN A 37 -6.84 12.79 -6.77
CA ASN A 37 -5.48 12.26 -6.68
C ASN A 37 -5.07 11.55 -7.97
N LEU A 38 -5.92 10.65 -8.48
CA LEU A 38 -5.63 9.88 -9.68
C LEU A 38 -5.48 10.79 -10.91
N ALA A 39 -6.32 11.81 -11.03
CA ALA A 39 -6.19 12.84 -12.06
C ALA A 39 -4.88 13.63 -11.91
N ALA A 40 -4.56 14.09 -10.69
CA ALA A 40 -3.33 14.83 -10.41
C ALA A 40 -2.06 14.03 -10.72
N ARG A 41 -2.08 12.71 -10.48
CA ARG A 41 -0.95 11.82 -10.75
C ARG A 41 -0.81 11.41 -12.23
N GLY A 42 -1.68 11.86 -13.13
CA GLY A 42 -1.56 11.62 -14.58
C GLY A 42 -2.74 10.86 -15.21
N GLY A 43 -3.71 10.42 -14.42
CA GLY A 43 -4.92 9.72 -14.87
C GLY A 43 -4.77 8.19 -14.89
N VAL A 44 -5.87 7.49 -14.60
CA VAL A 44 -5.90 6.03 -14.46
C VAL A 44 -5.46 5.30 -15.73
N ASP A 45 -5.86 5.79 -16.90
CA ASP A 45 -5.51 5.14 -18.17
C ASP A 45 -4.00 5.12 -18.41
N ARG A 46 -3.30 6.22 -18.11
CA ARG A 46 -1.83 6.29 -18.23
C ARG A 46 -1.13 5.39 -17.22
N MET A 47 -1.63 5.34 -15.99
CA MET A 47 -1.11 4.43 -14.96
C MET A 47 -1.27 2.96 -15.40
N LYS A 48 -2.44 2.60 -15.93
CA LYS A 48 -2.75 1.24 -16.42
C LYS A 48 -1.95 0.87 -17.67
N ALA A 49 -1.64 1.84 -18.52
CA ALA A 49 -0.80 1.63 -19.69
C ALA A 49 0.67 1.29 -19.35
N ILE A 50 1.11 1.51 -18.11
CA ILE A 50 2.42 1.04 -17.65
C ILE A 50 2.30 -0.43 -17.25
N THR A 51 2.92 -1.35 -18.00
CA THR A 51 2.82 -2.80 -17.78
C THR A 51 4.06 -3.40 -17.14
N THR A 52 5.21 -2.76 -17.31
CA THR A 52 6.50 -3.14 -16.73
C THR A 52 7.20 -1.90 -16.18
N MET A 53 8.02 -2.09 -15.16
CA MET A 53 8.80 -1.00 -14.58
C MET A 53 10.12 -1.52 -14.00
N ARG A 54 11.22 -0.81 -14.29
CA ARG A 54 12.49 -0.92 -13.56
C ARG A 54 12.69 0.37 -12.77
N HIS A 55 12.87 0.24 -11.48
CA HIS A 55 12.99 1.36 -10.55
C HIS A 55 14.26 1.16 -9.73
N THR A 56 15.20 2.10 -9.87
CA THR A 56 16.45 2.08 -9.12
C THR A 56 16.43 3.16 -8.05
N ARG A 57 16.71 2.77 -6.81
CA ARG A 57 16.73 3.67 -5.66
C ARG A 57 17.87 3.35 -4.70
N THR A 58 18.23 4.34 -3.90
CA THR A 58 19.09 4.16 -2.73
C THR A 58 18.22 4.23 -1.48
N VAL A 59 18.36 3.24 -0.60
CA VAL A 59 17.72 3.20 0.72
C VAL A 59 18.81 3.42 1.77
N GLY A 60 18.80 4.59 2.39
CA GLY A 60 19.71 4.96 3.45
C GLY A 60 19.13 4.69 4.83
N THR A 61 19.96 4.21 5.74
CA THR A 61 19.73 4.17 7.19
C THR A 61 20.79 5.06 7.86
N PRO A 62 20.69 5.35 9.17
CA PRO A 62 21.75 6.08 9.88
C PRO A 62 23.16 5.45 9.78
N PHE A 63 23.26 4.17 9.39
CA PHE A 63 24.51 3.42 9.40
C PHE A 63 24.99 2.97 8.01
N SER A 64 24.12 2.95 6.99
CA SER A 64 24.46 2.39 5.68
C SER A 64 23.51 2.85 4.59
N ASN A 65 24.00 2.90 3.35
CA ASN A 65 23.18 3.03 2.15
C ASN A 65 23.15 1.68 1.41
N VAL A 66 21.97 1.29 0.96
CA VAL A 66 21.74 0.07 0.18
C VAL A 66 21.18 0.45 -1.18
N LYS A 67 21.83 -0.02 -2.24
CA LYS A 67 21.31 0.09 -3.59
C LYS A 67 20.19 -0.94 -3.77
N VAL A 68 19.03 -0.49 -4.24
CA VAL A 68 17.86 -1.32 -4.48
C VAL A 68 17.36 -1.15 -5.90
N VAL A 69 17.16 -2.27 -6.60
CA VAL A 69 16.52 -2.31 -7.91
C VAL A 69 15.20 -3.08 -7.78
N LEU A 70 14.10 -2.44 -8.15
CA LEU A 70 12.79 -3.05 -8.23
C LEU A 70 12.48 -3.31 -9.70
N ILE A 71 12.08 -4.54 -10.00
CA ILE A 71 11.58 -4.94 -11.32
C ILE A 71 10.14 -5.40 -11.11
N ARG A 72 9.22 -4.78 -11.82
CA ARG A 72 7.78 -5.02 -11.68
C ARG A 72 7.17 -5.35 -13.03
N GLN A 73 6.22 -6.27 -13.02
CA GLN A 73 5.39 -6.59 -14.19
C GLN A 73 3.96 -6.87 -13.72
N ARG A 74 2.98 -6.38 -14.49
CA ARG A 74 1.58 -6.68 -14.24
C ARG A 74 1.28 -8.18 -14.36
N PRO A 75 0.32 -8.72 -13.60
CA PRO A 75 -0.50 -7.99 -12.62
C PRO A 75 0.21 -7.74 -11.28
N ASN A 76 0.93 -8.72 -10.73
CA ASN A 76 1.54 -8.64 -9.40
C ASN A 76 2.88 -9.40 -9.33
N LEU A 77 3.73 -9.22 -10.33
CA LEU A 77 5.09 -9.75 -10.33
C LEU A 77 6.05 -8.67 -9.85
N LEU A 78 6.75 -8.96 -8.76
CA LEU A 78 7.73 -8.06 -8.16
C LEU A 78 9.01 -8.85 -7.88
N ARG A 79 10.13 -8.28 -8.30
CA ARG A 79 11.46 -8.67 -7.88
C ARG A 79 12.15 -7.46 -7.27
N VAL A 80 12.72 -7.63 -6.08
CA VAL A 80 13.48 -6.60 -5.38
C VAL A 80 14.89 -7.13 -5.17
N GLU A 81 15.86 -6.49 -5.80
CA GLU A 81 17.28 -6.79 -5.64
C GLU A 81 17.92 -5.76 -4.73
N GLN A 82 18.63 -6.22 -3.72
CA GLN A 82 19.27 -5.38 -2.71
C GLN A 82 20.76 -5.69 -2.71
N THR A 83 21.59 -4.65 -2.76
CA THR A 83 23.05 -4.80 -2.72
C THR A 83 23.60 -4.02 -1.53
N PRO A 84 23.68 -4.64 -0.33
CA PRO A 84 24.31 -4.02 0.82
C PRO A 84 25.81 -3.85 0.62
N SER A 85 26.38 -2.79 1.19
CA SER A 85 27.82 -2.53 1.09
C SER A 85 28.64 -3.72 1.60
N GLY A 86 29.59 -4.19 0.78
CA GLY A 86 30.48 -5.31 1.12
C GLY A 86 29.80 -6.69 1.16
N ARG A 87 28.56 -6.83 0.68
CA ARG A 87 27.84 -8.11 0.60
C ARG A 87 27.36 -8.39 -0.83
N PRO A 88 27.21 -9.67 -1.22
CA PRO A 88 26.56 -10.02 -2.48
C PRO A 88 25.14 -9.46 -2.56
N THR A 89 24.67 -9.22 -3.78
CA THR A 89 23.26 -8.91 -4.04
C THR A 89 22.39 -10.08 -3.61
N THR A 90 21.28 -9.78 -2.94
CA THR A 90 20.22 -10.75 -2.64
C THR A 90 18.91 -10.27 -3.25
N ALA A 91 18.05 -11.22 -3.63
CA ALA A 91 16.76 -10.93 -4.21
C ALA A 91 15.57 -11.37 -3.33
N ARG A 92 14.46 -10.64 -3.48
CA ARG A 92 13.13 -11.06 -3.08
C ARG A 92 12.26 -11.18 -4.32
N ILE A 93 11.45 -12.23 -4.39
CA ILE A 93 10.44 -12.42 -5.43
C ILE A 93 9.06 -12.48 -4.78
N VAL A 94 8.09 -11.78 -5.35
CA VAL A 94 6.67 -11.87 -4.99
C VAL A 94 5.87 -12.08 -6.29
N THR A 95 5.04 -13.11 -6.29
CA THR A 95 4.14 -13.50 -7.38
C THR A 95 2.78 -13.89 -6.78
N PRO A 96 1.72 -14.00 -7.60
CA PRO A 96 0.44 -14.53 -7.12
C PRO A 96 0.54 -15.91 -6.46
N ASP A 97 1.50 -16.73 -6.89
CA ASP A 97 1.65 -18.12 -6.45
C ASP A 97 2.57 -18.29 -5.23
N GLY A 98 3.33 -17.25 -4.87
CA GLY A 98 4.30 -17.37 -3.79
C GLY A 98 5.24 -16.18 -3.65
N SER A 99 5.94 -16.13 -2.52
CA SER A 99 7.01 -15.17 -2.28
C SER A 99 8.20 -15.82 -1.59
N TRP A 100 9.40 -15.37 -1.97
CA TRP A 100 10.66 -15.95 -1.54
C TRP A 100 11.70 -14.88 -1.28
N ASP A 101 12.54 -15.09 -0.28
CA ASP A 101 13.73 -14.29 0.00
C ASP A 101 14.98 -15.14 -0.24
N GLU A 102 15.94 -14.59 -0.96
CA GLU A 102 17.26 -15.16 -1.14
C GLU A 102 18.11 -14.87 0.12
N THR A 103 18.69 -15.92 0.68
CA THR A 103 19.59 -15.85 1.83
C THR A 103 20.95 -16.44 1.46
N PRO A 104 22.01 -16.22 2.26
CA PRO A 104 23.30 -16.86 2.03
C PRO A 104 23.23 -18.41 2.01
N GLN A 105 22.20 -19.01 2.59
CA GLN A 105 21.98 -20.46 2.61
C GLN A 105 21.12 -20.96 1.43
N GLY A 106 20.63 -20.05 0.58
CA GLY A 106 19.70 -20.33 -0.51
C GLY A 106 18.34 -19.64 -0.32
N TRP A 107 17.40 -19.97 -1.20
CA TRP A 107 16.06 -19.39 -1.19
C TRP A 107 15.19 -19.97 -0.09
N LYS A 108 14.41 -19.10 0.56
CA LYS A 108 13.40 -19.46 1.56
C LYS A 108 12.05 -18.90 1.14
N ALA A 109 11.01 -19.73 1.22
CA ALA A 109 9.64 -19.26 1.06
C ALA A 109 9.23 -18.39 2.26
N ARG A 110 8.47 -17.32 2.03
CA ARG A 110 7.85 -16.51 3.09
C ARG A 110 6.51 -17.12 3.52
N SER A 111 6.03 -16.74 4.70
CA SER A 111 4.74 -17.21 5.21
C SER A 111 3.57 -16.77 4.32
N ALA A 112 2.43 -17.47 4.39
CA ALA A 112 1.22 -17.10 3.65
C ALA A 112 0.74 -15.68 4.02
N THR A 113 0.91 -15.26 5.27
CA THR A 113 0.61 -13.90 5.74
C THR A 113 1.51 -12.86 5.08
N ASN A 114 2.83 -13.12 5.04
CA ASN A 114 3.79 -12.26 4.35
C ASN A 114 3.50 -12.17 2.84
N LEU A 115 3.10 -13.28 2.20
CA LEU A 115 2.67 -13.29 0.81
C LEU A 115 1.43 -12.40 0.60
N ALA A 116 0.40 -12.56 1.44
CA ALA A 116 -0.84 -11.80 1.32
C ALA A 116 -0.59 -10.28 1.40
N GLU A 117 0.21 -9.82 2.37
CA GLU A 117 0.58 -8.41 2.46
C GLU A 117 1.49 -7.98 1.29
N GLY A 118 2.42 -8.84 0.88
CA GLY A 118 3.26 -8.61 -0.28
C GLY A 118 2.45 -8.36 -1.54
N LEU A 119 1.35 -9.09 -1.75
CA LEU A 119 0.44 -8.90 -2.89
C LEU A 119 -0.42 -7.63 -2.76
N ASP A 120 -0.94 -7.35 -1.56
CA ASP A 120 -1.82 -6.20 -1.31
C ASP A 120 -1.08 -4.85 -1.34
N VAL A 121 0.24 -4.83 -1.07
CA VAL A 121 0.99 -3.58 -0.87
C VAL A 121 2.24 -3.51 -1.74
N GLU A 122 3.17 -4.46 -1.63
CA GLU A 122 4.48 -4.37 -2.32
C GLU A 122 4.33 -4.59 -3.83
N ALA A 123 3.67 -5.70 -4.21
CA ALA A 123 3.48 -6.14 -5.57
C ALA A 123 2.22 -5.55 -6.23
N ASP A 124 1.41 -4.79 -5.51
CA ASP A 124 0.32 -4.01 -6.10
C ASP A 124 0.90 -2.94 -7.03
N PHE A 125 0.86 -3.22 -8.33
CA PHE A 125 1.48 -2.39 -9.35
C PHE A 125 0.98 -0.94 -9.30
N ASP A 126 -0.30 -0.75 -9.02
CA ASP A 126 -0.98 0.54 -9.09
C ASP A 126 -1.04 1.29 -7.75
N GLY A 127 -0.76 0.59 -6.65
CA GLY A 127 -0.88 1.11 -5.31
C GLY A 127 -2.33 1.25 -4.81
N LEU A 128 -2.47 1.72 -3.57
CA LEU A 128 -3.68 1.59 -2.75
C LEU A 128 -4.96 2.21 -3.34
N LEU A 129 -4.83 3.26 -4.16
CA LEU A 129 -5.96 4.10 -4.57
C LEU A 129 -6.56 3.72 -5.93
N VAL A 130 -5.75 3.23 -6.86
CA VAL A 130 -6.22 2.83 -8.20
C VAL A 130 -7.05 1.56 -8.06
N ASP A 131 -8.25 1.60 -8.64
CA ASP A 131 -9.21 0.48 -8.64
C ASP A 131 -9.46 -0.12 -7.24
N TYR A 132 -9.35 0.69 -6.19
CA TYR A 132 -9.37 0.20 -4.80
C TYR A 132 -10.62 -0.66 -4.51
N GLN A 133 -11.78 -0.31 -5.06
CA GLN A 133 -13.03 -1.08 -4.93
C GLN A 133 -12.96 -2.43 -5.65
N ALA A 134 -12.39 -2.48 -6.86
CA ALA A 134 -12.23 -3.73 -7.61
C ALA A 134 -11.21 -4.66 -6.94
N LYS A 135 -10.22 -4.10 -6.23
CA LYS A 135 -9.31 -4.84 -5.34
C LYS A 135 -9.99 -5.32 -4.05
N GLY A 136 -11.24 -4.93 -3.79
CA GLY A 136 -12.02 -5.28 -2.61
C GLY A 136 -11.68 -4.44 -1.37
N HIS A 137 -11.04 -3.28 -1.55
CA HIS A 137 -10.78 -2.32 -0.49
C HIS A 137 -11.99 -1.41 -0.27
N ARG A 138 -12.08 -0.82 0.92
CA ARG A 138 -13.03 0.25 1.26
C ARG A 138 -12.26 1.51 1.64
N ALA A 139 -12.79 2.68 1.29
CA ALA A 139 -12.19 3.95 1.60
C ALA A 139 -13.20 4.87 2.30
N GLU A 140 -12.76 5.56 3.34
CA GLU A 140 -13.57 6.47 4.16
C GLU A 140 -12.81 7.78 4.33
N TYR A 141 -13.50 8.92 4.13
CA TYR A 141 -12.93 10.22 4.45
C TYR A 141 -13.09 10.50 5.94
N VAL A 142 -11.96 10.56 6.63
CA VAL A 142 -11.91 10.79 8.08
C VAL A 142 -12.07 12.27 8.40
N GLY A 143 -11.47 13.14 7.58
CA GLY A 143 -11.49 14.58 7.77
C GLY A 143 -10.22 15.27 7.31
N LEU A 144 -10.04 16.50 7.74
CA LEU A 144 -8.81 17.25 7.54
C LEU A 144 -7.91 17.07 8.76
N ASP A 145 -6.65 16.69 8.53
CA ASP A 145 -5.62 16.53 9.56
C ASP A 145 -4.42 17.44 9.25
N LYS A 146 -3.38 17.41 10.08
CA LYS A 146 -2.13 18.17 9.90
C LYS A 146 -0.93 17.24 9.82
N ILE A 147 -0.23 17.28 8.68
CA ILE A 147 1.07 16.63 8.50
C ILE A 147 2.15 17.71 8.47
N GLY A 148 3.06 17.69 9.45
CA GLY A 148 4.10 18.73 9.60
C GLY A 148 3.50 20.14 9.76
N GLY A 149 2.39 20.27 10.48
CA GLY A 149 1.67 21.52 10.69
C GLY A 149 0.84 22.03 9.50
N LYS A 150 0.94 21.39 8.33
CA LYS A 150 0.19 21.75 7.11
C LYS A 150 -1.03 20.84 6.93
N PRO A 151 -2.18 21.38 6.51
CA PRO A 151 -3.40 20.60 6.32
C PRO A 151 -3.22 19.46 5.30
N ALA A 152 -3.93 18.36 5.50
CA ALA A 152 -4.01 17.22 4.58
C ALA A 152 -5.37 16.54 4.70
N HIS A 153 -5.95 16.11 3.57
CA HIS A 153 -7.14 15.26 3.59
C HIS A 153 -6.75 13.86 4.05
N HIS A 154 -7.43 13.34 5.06
CA HIS A 154 -7.16 12.03 5.62
C HIS A 154 -8.18 11.02 5.12
N LEU A 155 -7.70 10.05 4.35
CA LEU A 155 -8.43 8.86 3.93
C LEU A 155 -8.00 7.66 4.78
N LYS A 156 -8.99 6.92 5.29
CA LYS A 156 -8.78 5.59 5.86
C LYS A 156 -9.16 4.56 4.81
N LEU A 157 -8.27 3.61 4.55
CA LEU A 157 -8.52 2.46 3.71
C LEU A 157 -8.53 1.19 4.56
N THR A 158 -9.56 0.35 4.36
CA THR A 158 -9.60 -1.02 4.85
C THR A 158 -9.39 -1.94 3.66
N LEU A 159 -8.24 -2.63 3.64
CA LEU A 159 -7.87 -3.53 2.55
C LEU A 159 -8.71 -4.81 2.57
N LYS A 160 -8.64 -5.59 1.49
CA LYS A 160 -9.36 -6.87 1.38
C LYS A 160 -8.95 -7.86 2.47
N SER A 161 -7.67 -7.82 2.87
CA SER A 161 -7.11 -8.57 3.99
C SER A 161 -7.62 -8.13 5.37
N GLY A 162 -8.35 -7.02 5.46
CA GLY A 162 -8.77 -6.40 6.72
C GLY A 162 -7.72 -5.46 7.33
N ALA A 163 -6.53 -5.36 6.74
CA ALA A 163 -5.52 -4.40 7.17
C ALA A 163 -5.99 -2.96 6.96
N GLU A 164 -5.66 -2.09 7.91
CA GLU A 164 -5.91 -0.66 7.78
C GLU A 164 -4.68 0.08 7.24
N ARG A 165 -4.94 1.04 6.35
CA ARG A 165 -3.96 1.97 5.78
C ARG A 165 -4.55 3.37 5.81
N HIS A 166 -3.72 4.36 6.08
CA HIS A 166 -4.13 5.75 6.12
C HIS A 166 -3.36 6.49 5.04
N VAL A 167 -4.07 7.26 4.22
CA VAL A 167 -3.51 8.03 3.12
C VAL A 167 -3.84 9.49 3.34
N TYR A 168 -2.80 10.33 3.34
CA TYR A 168 -2.92 11.77 3.56
C TYR A 168 -2.62 12.51 2.27
N LEU A 169 -3.60 13.22 1.72
CA LEU A 169 -3.48 13.96 0.47
C LEU A 169 -3.28 15.45 0.73
N ASP A 170 -2.39 16.06 -0.05
CA ASP A 170 -2.27 17.52 -0.07
C ASP A 170 -3.58 18.18 -0.55
N PRO A 171 -4.14 19.19 0.14
CA PRO A 171 -5.43 19.76 -0.24
C PRO A 171 -5.43 20.57 -1.54
N VAL A 172 -4.25 20.96 -2.03
CA VAL A 172 -4.09 21.79 -3.23
C VAL A 172 -3.75 20.93 -4.43
N THR A 173 -2.74 20.07 -4.30
CA THR A 173 -2.21 19.23 -5.38
C THR A 173 -2.86 17.85 -5.45
N PHE A 174 -3.55 17.41 -4.39
CA PHE A 174 -4.11 16.07 -4.23
C PHE A 174 -3.09 14.92 -4.29
N LEU A 175 -1.79 15.23 -4.29
CA LEU A 175 -0.73 14.23 -4.22
C LEU A 175 -0.64 13.64 -2.81
N GLU A 176 -0.25 12.37 -2.73
CA GLU A 176 -0.01 11.68 -1.47
C GLU A 176 1.17 12.37 -0.76
N ARG A 177 0.97 12.76 0.51
CA ARG A 177 2.00 13.35 1.37
C ARG A 177 2.54 12.36 2.38
N ARG A 178 1.67 11.49 2.89
CA ARG A 178 2.02 10.50 3.91
C ARG A 178 1.12 9.29 3.79
N HIS A 179 1.69 8.11 3.98
CA HIS A 179 0.98 6.89 4.33
C HIS A 179 1.33 6.48 5.76
N THR A 180 0.36 5.93 6.49
CA THR A 180 0.61 5.24 7.77
C THR A 180 -0.17 3.92 7.83
N GLY A 181 0.27 3.03 8.71
CA GLY A 181 -0.37 1.75 8.94
C GLY A 181 0.58 0.81 9.68
N SER A 182 0.38 -0.49 9.49
CA SER A 182 1.27 -1.52 10.02
C SER A 182 1.77 -2.43 8.91
N LEU A 183 3.08 -2.66 8.87
CA LEU A 183 3.72 -3.65 8.01
C LEU A 183 4.04 -4.94 8.79
N ARG A 184 4.06 -6.09 8.12
CA ARG A 184 4.58 -7.32 8.71
C ARG A 184 6.07 -7.47 8.45
N THR A 185 6.80 -7.79 9.50
CA THR A 185 8.19 -8.21 9.39
C THR A 185 8.27 -9.62 8.78
N PRO A 186 9.46 -10.05 8.33
CA PRO A 186 9.70 -11.45 7.95
C PRO A 186 9.41 -12.47 9.08
N THR A 187 9.32 -12.02 10.33
CA THR A 187 8.96 -12.83 11.50
C THR A 187 7.47 -12.72 11.87
N ASP A 188 6.63 -12.22 10.96
CA ASP A 188 5.17 -12.01 11.11
C ASP A 188 4.75 -10.99 12.20
N ALA A 189 5.69 -10.23 12.77
CA ALA A 189 5.37 -9.16 13.71
C ALA A 189 4.76 -7.96 12.97
N ALA A 190 3.68 -7.38 13.50
CA ALA A 190 3.14 -6.12 12.99
C ALA A 190 3.94 -4.96 13.58
N VAL A 191 4.44 -4.09 12.71
CA VAL A 191 5.21 -2.92 13.07
C VAL A 191 4.55 -1.70 12.46
N PRO A 192 4.22 -0.65 13.25
CA PRO A 192 3.69 0.57 12.69
C PRO A 192 4.73 1.25 11.82
N PHE A 193 4.28 1.89 10.75
CA PHE A 193 5.12 2.71 9.89
C PHE A 193 4.47 4.05 9.58
N ILE A 194 5.32 5.04 9.35
CA ILE A 194 5.00 6.30 8.72
C ILE A 194 5.88 6.40 7.48
N MET A 195 5.29 6.73 6.32
CA MET A 195 6.04 6.95 5.09
C MET A 195 5.61 8.29 4.49
N ASP A 196 6.52 9.26 4.48
CA ASP A 196 6.32 10.55 3.83
C ASP A 196 6.78 10.49 2.37
N PHE A 197 6.10 11.25 1.51
CA PHE A 197 6.40 11.34 0.08
C PHE A 197 6.72 12.78 -0.31
N SER A 198 7.76 12.94 -1.11
CA SER A 198 8.15 14.22 -1.66
C SER A 198 8.80 14.06 -3.05
N ASP A 199 9.16 15.19 -3.66
CA ASP A 199 9.84 15.23 -4.96
C ASP A 199 9.08 14.45 -6.05
N TRP A 200 7.82 14.83 -6.28
CA TRP A 200 7.00 14.20 -7.31
C TRP A 200 7.48 14.62 -8.70
N ARG A 201 7.85 13.63 -9.52
CA ARG A 201 8.35 13.87 -10.88
C ARG A 201 7.58 13.03 -11.89
N GLU A 202 7.47 13.58 -13.10
CA GLU A 202 6.78 12.92 -14.20
C GLU A 202 7.67 11.88 -14.87
N VAL A 203 7.11 10.70 -15.11
CA VAL A 203 7.68 9.62 -15.92
C VAL A 203 6.58 9.14 -16.85
N ASN A 204 6.75 9.39 -18.15
CA ASN A 204 5.77 9.02 -19.19
C ASN A 204 4.34 9.52 -18.89
N GLY A 205 4.21 10.77 -18.45
CA GLY A 205 2.90 11.38 -18.14
C GLY A 205 2.26 10.92 -16.82
N VAL A 206 2.98 10.19 -15.96
CA VAL A 206 2.53 9.76 -14.64
C VAL A 206 3.49 10.30 -13.57
N LEU A 207 2.95 10.88 -12.50
CA LEU A 207 3.76 11.35 -11.36
C LEU A 207 4.08 10.22 -10.39
N PHE A 208 5.37 10.15 -10.03
CA PHE A 208 5.91 9.24 -9.01
C PHE A 208 6.68 10.04 -7.95
N PRO A 209 6.68 9.60 -6.68
CA PRO A 209 7.53 10.20 -5.66
C PRO A 209 8.99 9.77 -5.87
N PHE A 210 9.91 10.72 -5.94
CA PHE A 210 11.35 10.45 -6.05
C PHE A 210 12.10 10.52 -4.71
N ALA A 211 11.42 10.96 -3.65
CA ALA A 211 11.95 10.92 -2.29
C ALA A 211 10.88 10.43 -1.32
N MET A 212 11.26 9.50 -0.45
CA MET A 212 10.42 9.02 0.65
C MET A 212 11.22 8.94 1.93
N ASP A 213 10.60 9.29 3.06
CA ASP A 213 11.15 9.07 4.39
C ASP A 213 10.24 8.09 5.13
N GLU A 214 10.78 6.95 5.53
CA GLU A 214 10.05 5.91 6.25
C GLU A 214 10.54 5.83 7.70
N ASP A 215 9.62 5.94 8.65
CA ASP A 215 9.87 5.76 10.07
C ASP A 215 9.12 4.53 10.58
N ARG A 216 9.86 3.63 11.23
CA ARG A 216 9.37 2.46 11.95
C ARG A 216 9.78 2.61 13.41
N GLU A 217 9.23 3.62 14.08
CA GLU A 217 9.60 4.04 15.43
C GLU A 217 9.68 2.87 16.44
N ALA A 218 8.72 1.94 16.37
CA ALA A 218 8.69 0.76 17.24
C ALA A 218 9.91 -0.17 17.09
N MET A 219 10.67 -0.05 15.99
CA MET A 219 11.93 -0.75 15.74
C MET A 219 13.16 0.16 15.85
N GLY A 220 12.98 1.45 16.14
CA GLY A 220 14.07 2.44 16.14
C GLY A 220 14.76 2.56 14.77
N GLN A 221 14.01 2.37 13.68
CA GLN A 221 14.54 2.36 12.32
C GLN A 221 13.91 3.47 11.49
N THR A 222 14.76 4.30 10.88
CA THR A 222 14.38 5.28 9.87
C THR A 222 15.10 5.00 8.57
N TYR A 223 14.41 5.25 7.46
CA TYR A 223 14.92 5.07 6.11
C TYR A 223 14.71 6.32 5.28
N ALA A 224 15.77 6.83 4.67
CA ALA A 224 15.69 7.83 3.62
C ALA A 224 15.80 7.13 2.26
N ILE A 225 14.79 7.26 1.42
CA ILE A 225 14.69 6.55 0.15
C ILE A 225 14.74 7.58 -0.98
N TYR A 226 15.77 7.50 -1.80
CA TYR A 226 15.95 8.36 -2.96
C TYR A 226 15.88 7.55 -4.24
N VAL A 227 14.94 7.92 -5.11
CA VAL A 227 14.77 7.31 -6.41
C VAL A 227 15.73 7.97 -7.39
N GLU A 228 16.53 7.15 -8.05
CA GLU A 228 17.50 7.63 -9.03
C GLU A 228 16.93 7.55 -10.44
N SER A 229 16.19 6.49 -10.74
CA SER A 229 15.52 6.32 -12.04
C SER A 229 14.29 5.45 -11.91
N ILE A 230 13.31 5.77 -12.77
CA ILE A 230 12.16 4.94 -13.06
C ILE A 230 12.07 4.83 -14.58
N GLU A 231 12.13 3.61 -15.06
CA GLU A 231 11.96 3.26 -16.47
C GLU A 231 10.68 2.43 -16.59
N VAL A 232 9.76 2.85 -17.44
CA VAL A 232 8.45 2.21 -17.63
C VAL A 232 8.36 1.58 -19.01
N ASN A 233 7.59 0.50 -19.13
CA ASN A 233 7.38 -0.23 -20.39
C ASN A 233 8.69 -0.72 -21.04
N VAL A 234 9.70 -0.99 -20.21
CA VAL A 234 10.97 -1.60 -20.63
C VAL A 234 10.86 -3.13 -20.63
N PRO A 235 11.61 -3.84 -21.49
CA PRO A 235 11.68 -5.29 -21.44
C PRO A 235 12.14 -5.79 -20.06
N VAL A 236 11.43 -6.80 -19.56
CA VAL A 236 11.78 -7.52 -18.33
C VAL A 236 11.85 -9.01 -18.64
N ASP A 237 12.84 -9.69 -18.08
CA ASP A 237 12.99 -11.13 -18.25
C ASP A 237 12.03 -11.87 -17.33
N ALA A 238 11.09 -12.63 -17.91
CA ALA A 238 10.12 -13.42 -17.17
C ALA A 238 10.79 -14.46 -16.25
N ALA A 239 11.98 -14.96 -16.61
CA ALA A 239 12.72 -15.91 -15.79
C ALA A 239 13.14 -15.30 -14.44
N GLY A 240 13.26 -13.97 -14.34
CA GLY A 240 13.58 -13.27 -13.10
C GLY A 240 12.50 -13.40 -12.01
N PHE A 241 11.29 -13.81 -12.37
CA PHE A 241 10.15 -14.01 -11.46
C PHE A 241 9.84 -15.48 -11.20
N ALA A 242 10.57 -16.42 -11.82
CA ALA A 242 10.31 -17.84 -11.66
C ALA A 242 10.44 -18.25 -10.18
N ALA A 243 9.56 -19.15 -9.74
CA ALA A 243 9.65 -19.73 -8.40
C ALA A 243 11.01 -20.43 -8.24
N PRO A 244 11.83 -20.04 -7.24
CA PRO A 244 13.13 -20.65 -7.02
C PRO A 244 12.98 -22.04 -6.39
N LEU A 245 14.01 -22.87 -6.56
CA LEU A 245 14.13 -24.09 -5.77
C LEU A 245 14.39 -23.72 -4.30
N VAL A 246 13.46 -24.10 -3.43
CA VAL A 246 13.58 -23.91 -1.97
C VAL A 246 14.30 -25.12 -1.38
N LYS A 247 15.25 -24.88 -0.47
CA LYS A 247 15.91 -25.92 0.33
C LYS A 247 15.20 -26.12 1.66
#